data_AF-A0A537VG23-F1
#
_entry.id   AF-A0A537VG23-F1
#
_cell.length_a   1.000
_cell.length_b   1.000
_cell.length_c   1.000
_cell.angle_alpha   90.00
_cell.angle_beta   90.00
_cell.angle_gamma   90.00
#
_symmetry.space_group_name_H-M   'P 1'
#
loop_
_entity.id
_entity.type
_entity.pdbx_description
1 polymer ?
#
loop_
_entity_poly.entity_id
_entity_poly.type
_entity_poly.pdbx_seq_one_letter_code
_entity_poly.pdbx_strand_id
1 'polypeptide(L)'
;MAERTRVLTGFRPTGPLHVGHWAGNVGNAVRLQNEGYECFYFVADWHMLTTHYDRVDELPAFVEGLVLDLLAAGIDPERSVLYRQSQLPQVAELALLLGMITPLGWLERVPTYKERLRDMAERDVANFGLLGYPLLQTVDIVIVHGEVVPVGEDQVWHLELSREIVRRFNRLYGDVLVEPQALLSETPLIPGSDGRKMSKSLDNTIELGADPDTIRARVRSFVTDPMKIRRGDPGRPEICPIFALHGTFSLDDVARVEATCRTGELGCVDCKSLLADHLIERFEGFRERRAVLGGTPDLAKEVLASGLERVRPIATETIEAVRAAMRFEG
;
A
#
# COMPACT_ATOMS: atom_id res chain seq x y z
N MET A 1 -23.73 -18.24 -10.52
CA MET A 1 -22.32 -18.26 -10.06
C MET A 1 -22.32 -17.67 -8.67
N ALA A 2 -21.58 -18.23 -7.71
CA ALA A 2 -21.48 -17.61 -6.39
C ALA A 2 -20.90 -16.20 -6.53
N GLU A 3 -21.48 -15.22 -5.85
CA GLU A 3 -20.99 -13.85 -5.82
C GLU A 3 -19.60 -13.85 -5.17
N ARG A 4 -18.61 -13.22 -5.82
CA ARG A 4 -17.23 -13.17 -5.33
C ARG A 4 -17.11 -12.02 -4.34
N THR A 5 -16.48 -12.27 -3.20
CA THR A 5 -16.25 -11.21 -2.21
C THR A 5 -15.39 -10.09 -2.79
N ARG A 6 -15.85 -8.84 -2.64
CA ARG A 6 -15.14 -7.65 -3.13
C ARG A 6 -14.03 -7.22 -2.18
N VAL A 7 -12.83 -7.08 -2.73
CA VAL A 7 -11.64 -6.58 -2.04
C VAL A 7 -11.28 -5.21 -2.61
N LEU A 8 -10.99 -4.23 -1.76
CA LEU A 8 -10.35 -2.98 -2.18
C LEU A 8 -8.93 -2.86 -1.63
N THR A 9 -7.98 -2.41 -2.46
CA THR A 9 -6.67 -1.94 -2.00
C THR A 9 -6.20 -0.73 -2.81
N GLY A 10 -5.73 0.31 -2.12
CA GLY A 10 -5.23 1.54 -2.74
C GLY A 10 -3.72 1.67 -2.67
N PHE A 11 -3.13 2.27 -3.70
CA PHE A 11 -1.71 2.56 -3.79
C PHE A 11 -1.51 4.03 -4.11
N ARG A 12 -0.83 4.77 -3.21
CA ARG A 12 -0.49 6.18 -3.47
C ARG A 12 0.66 6.27 -4.46
N PRO A 13 0.56 7.05 -5.55
CA PRO A 13 1.63 7.23 -6.51
C PRO A 13 2.70 8.19 -5.94
N THR A 14 3.68 7.67 -5.21
CA THR A 14 4.76 8.45 -4.57
C THR A 14 6.16 7.98 -5.00
N GLY A 15 6.29 7.49 -6.23
CA GLY A 15 7.52 6.93 -6.80
C GLY A 15 7.59 5.40 -6.79
N PRO A 16 8.77 4.81 -7.12
CA PRO A 16 8.93 3.37 -7.36
C PRO A 16 8.54 2.49 -6.17
N LEU A 17 8.07 1.27 -6.43
CA LEU A 17 7.81 0.31 -5.34
C LEU A 17 9.13 -0.22 -4.75
N HIS A 18 9.08 -0.61 -3.47
CA HIS A 18 10.21 -1.17 -2.73
C HIS A 18 9.80 -2.45 -1.98
N VAL A 19 10.77 -3.22 -1.47
CA VAL A 19 10.51 -4.52 -0.82
C VAL A 19 9.51 -4.45 0.33
N GLY A 20 9.49 -3.32 1.07
CA GLY A 20 8.46 -3.05 2.07
C GLY A 20 7.02 -2.99 1.51
N HIS A 21 6.80 -2.46 0.29
CA HIS A 21 5.49 -2.51 -0.36
C HIS A 21 5.13 -3.94 -0.78
N TRP A 22 6.11 -4.70 -1.27
CA TRP A 22 5.88 -6.10 -1.65
C TRP A 22 5.37 -6.94 -0.47
N ALA A 23 6.10 -6.94 0.64
CA ALA A 23 5.71 -7.65 1.85
C ALA A 23 4.46 -7.04 2.51
N GLY A 24 4.30 -5.71 2.36
CA GLY A 24 3.23 -4.92 2.91
C GLY A 24 1.86 -5.25 2.36
N ASN A 25 1.68 -4.99 1.07
CA ASN A 25 0.38 -4.96 0.42
C ASN A 25 0.40 -5.52 -1.00
N VAL A 26 1.45 -5.33 -1.80
CA VAL A 26 1.47 -5.72 -3.22
C VAL A 26 1.45 -7.25 -3.37
N GLY A 27 2.28 -7.97 -2.61
CA GLY A 27 2.29 -9.44 -2.62
C GLY A 27 0.93 -10.02 -2.18
N ASN A 28 0.29 -9.35 -1.21
CA ASN A 28 -1.04 -9.72 -0.76
C ASN A 28 -2.12 -9.46 -1.82
N ALA A 29 -2.05 -8.35 -2.55
CA ALA A 29 -2.95 -8.05 -3.66
C ALA A 29 -2.83 -9.14 -4.77
N VAL A 30 -1.61 -9.51 -5.17
CA VAL A 30 -1.39 -10.59 -6.13
C VAL A 30 -1.99 -11.91 -5.62
N ARG A 31 -1.83 -12.23 -4.32
CA ARG A 31 -2.41 -13.41 -3.68
C ARG A 31 -3.94 -13.40 -3.74
N LEU A 32 -4.60 -12.31 -3.36
CA LEU A 32 -6.06 -12.21 -3.32
C LEU A 32 -6.68 -12.33 -4.73
N GLN A 33 -6.06 -11.73 -5.74
CA GLN A 33 -6.42 -11.97 -7.12
C GLN A 33 -6.33 -13.46 -7.50
N ASN A 34 -5.31 -14.17 -7.02
CA ASN A 34 -5.10 -15.59 -7.28
C ASN A 34 -6.06 -16.51 -6.54
N GLU A 35 -6.54 -16.10 -5.37
CA GLU A 35 -7.56 -16.82 -4.59
C GLU A 35 -8.99 -16.63 -5.15
N GLY A 36 -9.18 -15.75 -6.13
CA GLY A 36 -10.43 -15.60 -6.86
C GLY A 36 -11.39 -14.55 -6.29
N TYR A 37 -10.90 -13.62 -5.46
CA TYR A 37 -11.65 -12.45 -5.03
C TYR A 37 -12.00 -11.53 -6.22
N GLU A 38 -13.05 -10.73 -6.09
CA GLU A 38 -13.30 -9.61 -7.01
C GLU A 38 -12.48 -8.41 -6.54
N CYS A 39 -11.33 -8.19 -7.18
CA CYS A 39 -10.35 -7.24 -6.70
C CYS A 39 -10.46 -5.88 -7.39
N PHE A 40 -10.63 -4.84 -6.57
CA PHE A 40 -10.54 -3.44 -6.95
C PHE A 40 -9.21 -2.89 -6.42
N TYR A 41 -8.34 -2.49 -7.34
CA TYR A 41 -7.07 -1.85 -7.03
C TYR A 41 -7.06 -0.46 -7.64
N PHE A 42 -6.57 0.52 -6.89
CA PHE A 42 -6.62 1.89 -7.38
C PHE A 42 -5.35 2.69 -7.12
N VAL A 43 -5.05 3.56 -8.08
CA VAL A 43 -4.05 4.61 -7.96
C VAL A 43 -4.70 5.77 -7.21
N ALA A 44 -4.30 5.93 -5.95
CA ALA A 44 -4.86 6.87 -4.99
C ALA A 44 -4.21 8.26 -5.13
N ASP A 45 -4.47 8.93 -6.26
CA ASP A 45 -3.80 10.18 -6.59
C ASP A 45 -4.32 11.41 -5.83
N TRP A 46 -5.60 11.47 -5.43
CA TRP A 46 -6.03 12.52 -4.50
C TRP A 46 -5.44 12.33 -3.10
N HIS A 47 -5.26 11.08 -2.66
CA HIS A 47 -4.54 10.80 -1.41
C HIS A 47 -3.07 11.24 -1.43
N MET A 48 -2.42 11.28 -2.61
CA MET A 48 -1.07 11.84 -2.74
C MET A 48 -1.06 13.32 -2.32
N LEU A 49 -2.05 14.09 -2.77
CA LEU A 49 -2.15 15.54 -2.53
C LEU A 49 -2.26 15.90 -1.05
N THR A 50 -2.74 14.99 -0.19
CA THR A 50 -2.82 15.21 1.27
C THR A 50 -1.46 15.52 1.93
N THR A 51 -0.36 15.14 1.28
CA THR A 51 1.01 15.33 1.78
C THR A 51 1.99 15.87 0.72
N HIS A 52 1.62 15.84 -0.57
CA HIS A 52 2.46 16.24 -1.70
C HIS A 52 1.69 17.19 -2.65
N TYR A 53 0.85 18.08 -2.11
CA TYR A 53 0.09 19.07 -2.89
C TYR A 53 0.98 20.06 -3.65
N ASP A 54 2.25 20.18 -3.26
CA ASP A 54 3.27 21.05 -3.84
C ASP A 54 4.15 20.36 -4.91
N ARG A 55 3.94 19.06 -5.17
CA ARG A 55 4.75 18.25 -6.10
C ARG A 55 3.91 17.59 -7.21
N VAL A 56 2.91 18.31 -7.69
CA VAL A 56 1.95 17.79 -8.68
C VAL A 56 2.57 17.51 -10.05
N ASP A 57 3.69 18.15 -10.38
CA ASP A 57 4.42 17.94 -11.64
C ASP A 57 4.96 16.50 -11.76
N GLU A 58 5.18 15.82 -10.64
CA GLU A 58 5.67 14.43 -10.59
C GLU A 58 4.55 13.40 -10.76
N LEU A 59 3.29 13.81 -10.57
CA LEU A 59 2.14 12.91 -10.52
C LEU A 59 2.01 12.06 -11.79
N PRO A 60 2.14 12.58 -13.03
CA PRO A 60 2.03 11.76 -14.23
C PRO A 60 3.03 10.60 -14.25
N ALA A 61 4.30 10.89 -13.93
CA ALA A 61 5.36 9.89 -13.90
C ALA A 61 5.16 8.87 -12.76
N PHE A 62 4.67 9.30 -11.60
CA PHE A 62 4.37 8.39 -10.49
C PHE A 62 3.16 7.50 -10.75
N VAL A 63 2.12 8.00 -11.41
CA VAL A 63 0.96 7.19 -11.81
C VAL A 63 1.39 6.12 -12.80
N GLU A 64 2.11 6.51 -13.86
CA GLU A 64 2.61 5.57 -14.87
C GLU A 64 3.54 4.53 -14.24
N GLY A 65 4.54 4.98 -13.47
CA GLY A 65 5.48 4.09 -12.80
C GLY A 65 4.79 3.09 -11.87
N LEU A 66 3.83 3.53 -11.07
CA LEU A 66 3.08 2.67 -10.16
C LEU A 66 2.25 1.61 -10.91
N VAL A 67 1.55 1.99 -11.99
CA VAL A 67 0.78 1.03 -12.78
C VAL A 67 1.69 -0.04 -13.37
N LEU A 68 2.81 0.36 -13.99
CA LEU A 68 3.77 -0.58 -14.56
C LEU A 68 4.42 -1.48 -13.50
N ASP A 69 4.70 -0.94 -12.30
CA ASP A 69 5.22 -1.72 -11.19
C ASP A 69 4.17 -2.74 -10.67
N LEU A 70 2.89 -2.38 -10.58
CA LEU A 70 1.82 -3.32 -10.18
C LEU A 70 1.64 -4.44 -11.21
N LEU A 71 1.68 -4.13 -12.51
CA LEU A 71 1.66 -5.13 -13.58
C LEU A 71 2.89 -6.05 -13.51
N ALA A 72 4.08 -5.49 -13.33
CA ALA A 72 5.31 -6.26 -13.18
C ALA A 72 5.29 -7.15 -11.92
N ALA A 73 4.62 -6.71 -10.86
CA ALA A 73 4.40 -7.49 -9.64
C ALA A 73 3.47 -8.69 -9.85
N GLY A 74 2.65 -8.69 -10.91
CA GLY A 74 1.72 -9.77 -11.25
C GLY A 74 0.24 -9.43 -11.05
N ILE A 75 -0.10 -8.16 -10.84
CA ILE A 75 -1.49 -7.71 -10.96
C ILE A 75 -1.90 -7.85 -12.43
N ASP A 76 -3.04 -8.49 -12.65
CA ASP A 76 -3.56 -8.79 -13.98
C ASP A 76 -4.86 -8.00 -14.20
N PRO A 77 -4.89 -7.02 -15.13
CA PRO A 77 -6.05 -6.17 -15.35
C PRO A 77 -7.24 -6.91 -15.98
N GLU A 78 -7.05 -8.12 -16.50
CA GLU A 78 -8.16 -8.97 -16.94
C GLU A 78 -8.85 -9.65 -15.76
N ARG A 79 -8.13 -9.82 -14.65
CA ARG A 79 -8.62 -10.52 -13.44
C ARG A 79 -9.05 -9.55 -12.33
N SER A 80 -8.42 -8.39 -12.26
CA SER A 80 -8.69 -7.34 -11.28
C SER A 80 -9.03 -6.02 -11.97
N VAL A 81 -9.76 -5.15 -11.30
CA VAL A 81 -10.05 -3.80 -11.79
C VAL A 81 -8.96 -2.86 -11.28
N LEU A 82 -8.12 -2.32 -12.18
CA LEU A 82 -7.11 -1.31 -11.84
C LEU A 82 -7.52 0.06 -12.38
N TYR A 83 -7.83 1.02 -11.52
CA TYR A 83 -8.32 2.34 -11.93
C TYR A 83 -7.62 3.49 -11.19
N ARG A 84 -7.86 4.73 -11.62
CA ARG A 84 -7.33 5.93 -10.98
C ARG A 84 -8.43 6.67 -10.23
N GLN A 85 -8.16 7.02 -8.97
CA GLN A 85 -9.13 7.65 -8.07
C GLN A 85 -9.77 8.90 -8.67
N SER A 86 -8.96 9.84 -9.16
CA SER A 86 -9.45 11.12 -9.69
C SER A 86 -10.28 11.03 -10.98
N GLN A 87 -10.32 9.88 -11.64
CA GLN A 87 -11.16 9.66 -12.83
C GLN A 87 -12.62 9.32 -12.49
N LEU A 88 -12.93 9.17 -11.20
CA LEU A 88 -14.26 8.96 -10.65
C LEU A 88 -14.76 10.21 -9.92
N PRO A 89 -15.47 11.14 -10.59
CA PRO A 89 -16.03 12.32 -9.93
C PRO A 89 -17.01 11.98 -8.79
N GLN A 90 -17.63 10.80 -8.84
CA GLN A 90 -18.50 10.28 -7.77
C GLN A 90 -17.78 10.19 -6.42
N VAL A 91 -16.46 9.97 -6.41
CA VAL A 91 -15.65 9.95 -5.17
C VAL A 91 -15.65 11.34 -4.53
N ALA A 92 -15.56 12.43 -5.30
CA ALA A 92 -15.59 13.79 -4.74
C ALA A 92 -16.98 14.13 -4.17
N GLU A 93 -18.05 13.75 -4.87
CA GLU A 93 -19.41 13.95 -4.40
C GLU A 93 -19.71 13.15 -3.14
N LEU A 94 -19.38 11.87 -3.12
CA LEU A 94 -19.61 11.02 -1.95
C LEU A 94 -18.76 11.49 -0.75
N ALA A 95 -17.54 11.99 -0.98
CA ALA A 95 -16.74 12.62 0.07
C ALA A 95 -17.42 13.86 0.66
N LEU A 96 -18.04 14.71 -0.17
CA LEU A 96 -18.81 15.84 0.32
C LEU A 96 -20.00 15.38 1.19
N LEU A 97 -20.79 14.43 0.69
CA LEU A 97 -22.00 13.95 1.36
C LEU A 97 -21.68 13.25 2.69
N LEU A 98 -20.71 12.33 2.72
CA LEU A 98 -20.27 11.69 3.96
C LEU A 98 -19.59 12.68 4.92
N GLY A 99 -18.93 13.71 4.39
CA GLY A 99 -18.35 14.79 5.17
C GLY A 99 -19.39 15.54 6.01
N MET A 100 -20.60 15.77 5.46
CA MET A 100 -21.68 16.47 6.16
C MET A 100 -22.21 15.72 7.39
N ILE A 101 -22.02 14.41 7.45
CA ILE A 101 -22.48 13.57 8.58
C ILE A 101 -21.36 13.12 9.50
N THR A 102 -20.09 13.43 9.19
CA THR A 102 -18.94 12.94 9.94
C THR A 102 -18.43 14.00 10.93
N PRO A 103 -18.54 13.77 12.25
CA PRO A 103 -18.05 14.71 13.25
C PRO A 103 -16.53 14.89 13.16
N LEU A 104 -16.04 16.14 13.24
CA LEU A 104 -14.60 16.46 13.22
C LEU A 104 -13.81 15.70 14.29
N GLY A 105 -14.36 15.58 15.51
CA GLY A 105 -13.72 14.84 16.60
C GLY A 105 -13.49 13.36 16.32
N TRP A 106 -14.14 12.76 15.31
CA TRP A 106 -13.80 11.41 14.86
C TRP A 106 -12.49 11.38 14.08
N LEU A 107 -12.32 12.34 13.16
CA LEU A 107 -11.11 12.50 12.34
C LEU A 107 -9.89 12.87 13.18
N GLU A 108 -10.05 13.79 14.14
CA GLU A 108 -8.95 14.25 15.02
C GLU A 108 -8.42 13.16 15.96
N ARG A 109 -9.19 12.08 16.18
CA ARG A 109 -8.82 10.97 17.07
C ARG A 109 -8.04 9.86 16.38
N VAL A 110 -7.97 9.86 15.04
CA VAL A 110 -7.19 8.88 14.29
C VAL A 110 -5.68 9.02 14.64
N PRO A 111 -5.02 7.98 15.19
CA PRO A 111 -3.65 8.11 15.71
C PRO A 111 -2.63 8.62 14.68
N THR A 112 -2.70 8.13 13.44
CA THR A 112 -1.78 8.49 12.36
C THR A 112 -1.83 9.97 11.99
N TYR A 113 -2.97 10.65 12.21
CA TYR A 113 -3.09 12.09 11.99
C TYR A 113 -2.20 12.85 12.98
N LYS A 114 -2.26 12.47 14.27
CA LYS A 114 -1.46 13.09 15.33
C LYS A 114 0.04 12.84 15.14
N GLU A 115 0.42 11.64 14.70
CA GLU A 115 1.81 11.32 14.39
C GLU A 115 2.34 12.16 13.23
N ARG A 116 1.59 12.26 12.13
CA ARG A 116 1.99 13.11 10.98
C ARG A 116 2.11 14.59 11.33
N LEU A 117 1.24 15.12 12.19
CA LEU A 117 1.36 16.50 12.67
C LEU A 117 2.66 16.73 13.47
N ARG A 118 3.13 15.73 14.23
CA ARG A 118 4.40 15.83 14.97
C ARG A 118 5.60 15.75 14.04
N ASP A 119 5.57 14.81 13.09
CA ASP A 119 6.70 14.56 12.18
C ASP A 119 6.87 15.67 11.13
N MET A 120 5.81 16.42 10.83
CA MET A 120 5.78 17.45 9.79
C MET A 120 5.63 18.87 10.34
N ALA A 121 6.07 19.12 11.58
CA ALA A 121 5.92 20.39 12.30
C ALA A 121 6.46 21.63 11.56
N GLU A 122 7.31 21.45 10.55
CA GLU A 122 7.89 22.52 9.72
C GLU A 122 7.07 22.86 8.45
N ARG A 123 6.02 22.11 8.14
CA ARG A 123 5.15 22.32 6.97
C ARG A 123 3.73 22.68 7.43
N ASP A 124 2.99 23.40 6.59
CA ASP A 124 1.59 23.78 6.81
C ASP A 124 0.65 22.56 6.58
N VAL A 125 0.89 21.46 7.31
CA VAL A 125 0.26 20.15 7.07
C VAL A 125 -1.01 19.96 7.89
N ALA A 126 -1.35 20.91 8.77
CA ALA A 126 -2.65 20.96 9.44
C ALA A 126 -3.74 21.48 8.49
N ASN A 127 -3.81 20.92 7.28
CA ASN A 127 -4.78 21.28 6.26
C ASN A 127 -5.97 20.32 6.23
N PHE A 128 -7.07 20.79 5.63
CA PHE A 128 -8.32 20.03 5.51
C PHE A 128 -8.12 18.69 4.79
N GLY A 129 -7.25 18.64 3.78
CA GLY A 129 -6.96 17.42 3.03
C GLY A 129 -6.36 16.32 3.90
N LEU A 130 -5.39 16.67 4.76
CA LEU A 130 -4.80 15.70 5.70
C LEU A 130 -5.81 15.31 6.80
N LEU A 131 -6.60 16.24 7.33
CA LEU A 131 -7.61 15.87 8.33
C LEU A 131 -8.70 14.95 7.73
N GLY A 132 -9.11 15.21 6.49
CA GLY A 132 -10.18 14.52 5.80
C GLY A 132 -9.78 13.21 5.09
N TYR A 133 -8.48 12.88 4.97
CA TYR A 133 -8.08 11.69 4.22
C TYR A 133 -8.72 10.37 4.72
N PRO A 134 -8.95 10.14 6.03
CA PRO A 134 -9.60 8.92 6.49
C PRO A 134 -11.08 8.81 6.03
N LEU A 135 -11.76 9.96 5.90
CA LEU A 135 -13.09 10.03 5.30
C LEU A 135 -13.01 9.68 3.80
N LEU A 136 -12.04 10.27 3.08
CA LEU A 136 -11.83 9.96 1.65
C LEU A 136 -11.53 8.47 1.44
N GLN A 137 -10.76 7.85 2.32
CA GLN A 137 -10.51 6.41 2.29
C GLN A 137 -11.79 5.59 2.51
N THR A 138 -12.69 6.06 3.38
CA THR A 138 -14.01 5.45 3.56
C THR A 138 -14.82 5.49 2.27
N VAL A 139 -14.80 6.63 1.57
CA VAL A 139 -15.46 6.81 0.27
C VAL A 139 -14.92 5.82 -0.75
N ASP A 140 -13.59 5.69 -0.85
CA ASP A 140 -12.96 4.74 -1.77
C ASP A 140 -13.43 3.30 -1.52
N ILE A 141 -13.61 2.91 -0.25
CA ILE A 141 -14.11 1.58 0.15
C ILE A 141 -15.55 1.38 -0.29
N VAL A 142 -16.45 2.30 0.08
CA VAL A 142 -17.88 2.09 -0.12
C VAL A 142 -18.32 2.30 -1.56
N ILE A 143 -17.61 3.13 -2.35
CA ILE A 143 -18.00 3.45 -3.74
C ILE A 143 -18.02 2.21 -4.65
N VAL A 144 -17.24 1.17 -4.31
CA VAL A 144 -17.19 -0.11 -5.03
C VAL A 144 -17.88 -1.26 -4.27
N HIS A 145 -18.56 -0.97 -3.16
CA HIS A 145 -19.09 -1.96 -2.21
C HIS A 145 -17.99 -2.90 -1.69
N GLY A 146 -16.83 -2.36 -1.29
CA GLY A 146 -15.73 -3.16 -0.76
C GLY A 146 -16.13 -3.87 0.54
N GLU A 147 -16.33 -5.19 0.47
CA GLU A 147 -16.73 -6.02 1.61
C GLU A 147 -15.56 -6.31 2.54
N VAL A 148 -14.37 -6.50 1.99
CA VAL A 148 -13.15 -6.75 2.78
C VAL A 148 -12.03 -5.81 2.35
N VAL A 149 -11.29 -5.32 3.34
CA VAL A 149 -10.14 -4.43 3.13
C VAL A 149 -8.92 -5.05 3.80
N PRO A 150 -7.85 -5.36 3.05
CA PRO A 150 -6.60 -5.80 3.64
C PRO A 150 -5.99 -4.67 4.46
N VAL A 151 -5.83 -4.91 5.76
CA VAL A 151 -5.29 -3.91 6.70
C VAL A 151 -4.23 -4.54 7.58
N GLY A 152 -3.12 -3.82 7.74
CA GLY A 152 -2.17 -4.07 8.82
C GLY A 152 -2.68 -3.48 10.14
N GLU A 153 -2.00 -3.78 11.24
CA GLU A 153 -2.35 -3.28 12.58
C GLU A 153 -2.43 -1.74 12.63
N ASP A 154 -1.62 -1.05 11.84
CA ASP A 154 -1.56 0.41 11.78
C ASP A 154 -2.76 1.07 11.06
N GLN A 155 -3.57 0.29 10.33
CA GLN A 155 -4.73 0.78 9.57
C GLN A 155 -6.08 0.39 10.20
N VAL A 156 -6.07 -0.33 11.33
CA VAL A 156 -7.31 -0.78 12.01
C VAL A 156 -8.19 0.41 12.41
N TRP A 157 -7.60 1.51 12.84
CA TRP A 157 -8.34 2.73 13.21
C TRP A 157 -9.04 3.39 12.01
N HIS A 158 -8.43 3.37 10.83
CA HIS A 158 -9.06 3.89 9.60
C HIS A 158 -10.27 3.06 9.22
N LEU A 159 -10.13 1.73 9.30
CA LEU A 159 -11.23 0.84 8.98
C LEU A 159 -12.38 0.96 9.98
N GLU A 160 -12.11 1.07 11.29
CA GLU A 160 -13.18 1.29 12.27
C GLU A 160 -13.90 2.62 12.05
N LEU A 161 -13.16 3.68 11.69
CA LEU A 161 -13.77 4.94 11.29
C LEU A 161 -14.68 4.75 10.07
N SER A 162 -14.25 4.01 9.05
CA SER A 162 -15.07 3.69 7.88
C SER A 162 -16.36 2.97 8.27
N ARG A 163 -16.27 1.96 9.16
CA ARG A 163 -17.43 1.23 9.67
C ARG A 163 -18.40 2.15 10.41
N GLU A 164 -17.90 3.04 11.26
CA GLU A 164 -18.76 3.94 12.02
C GLU A 164 -19.44 5.00 11.14
N ILE A 165 -18.76 5.51 10.10
CA ILE A 165 -19.37 6.38 9.09
C ILE A 165 -20.47 5.64 8.33
N VAL A 166 -20.22 4.40 7.88
CA VAL A 166 -21.21 3.57 7.18
C VAL A 166 -22.43 3.31 8.06
N ARG A 167 -22.25 2.84 9.29
CA ARG A 167 -23.36 2.62 10.24
C ARG A 167 -24.15 3.90 10.48
N ARG A 168 -23.47 5.05 10.59
CA ARG A 168 -24.13 6.34 10.76
C ARG A 168 -24.96 6.72 9.53
N PHE A 169 -24.42 6.57 8.33
CA PHE A 169 -25.17 6.80 7.08
C PHE A 169 -26.41 5.91 7.05
N ASN A 170 -26.24 4.61 7.26
CA ASN A 170 -27.36 3.67 7.14
C ASN A 170 -28.44 3.90 8.20
N ARG A 171 -28.06 4.31 9.42
CA ARG A 171 -29.03 4.73 10.47
C ARG A 171 -29.83 5.98 10.09
N LEU A 172 -29.23 6.91 9.34
CA LEU A 172 -29.87 8.18 8.98
C LEU A 172 -30.74 8.06 7.72
N TYR A 173 -30.29 7.30 6.73
CA TYR A 173 -30.86 7.33 5.38
C TYR A 173 -31.37 5.98 4.87
N GLY A 174 -31.13 4.89 5.60
CA GLY A 174 -31.50 3.53 5.21
C GLY A 174 -30.31 2.66 4.82
N ASP A 175 -30.51 1.34 4.76
CA ASP A 175 -29.44 0.37 4.53
C ASP A 175 -28.96 0.38 3.06
N VAL A 176 -27.92 1.20 2.79
CA VAL A 176 -27.43 1.48 1.43
C VAL A 176 -25.95 1.14 1.28
N LEU A 177 -25.12 1.53 2.26
CA LEU A 177 -23.68 1.33 2.18
C LEU A 177 -23.28 0.01 2.86
N VAL A 178 -22.37 -0.74 2.22
CA VAL A 178 -21.83 -1.98 2.78
C VAL A 178 -20.80 -1.67 3.86
N GLU A 179 -20.95 -2.27 5.05
CA GLU A 179 -19.96 -2.13 6.14
C GLU A 179 -18.73 -3.02 5.88
N PRO A 180 -17.53 -2.43 5.67
CA PRO A 180 -16.35 -3.20 5.32
C PRO A 180 -15.80 -4.00 6.52
N GLN A 181 -15.27 -5.19 6.24
CA GLN A 181 -14.60 -6.05 7.19
C GLN A 181 -13.07 -6.03 7.01
N ALA A 182 -12.35 -6.26 8.10
CA ALA A 182 -10.90 -6.38 8.05
C ALA A 182 -10.52 -7.72 7.46
N LEU A 183 -9.67 -7.71 6.43
CA LEU A 183 -8.90 -8.90 6.08
C LEU A 183 -7.51 -8.75 6.69
N LEU A 184 -7.33 -9.29 7.90
CA LEU A 184 -6.07 -9.21 8.61
C LEU A 184 -5.01 -10.00 7.83
N SER A 185 -3.92 -9.33 7.47
CA SER A 185 -2.71 -9.97 6.99
C SER A 185 -1.63 -9.87 8.06
N GLU A 186 -0.91 -10.96 8.29
CA GLU A 186 0.36 -10.93 9.02
C GLU A 186 1.37 -10.20 8.13
N THR A 187 1.33 -8.87 8.17
CA THR A 187 2.26 -8.04 7.42
C THR A 187 3.44 -7.74 8.33
N PRO A 188 4.62 -8.36 8.12
CA PRO A 188 5.78 -8.05 8.93
C PRO A 188 6.20 -6.60 8.72
N LEU A 189 6.58 -5.92 9.82
CA LEU A 189 7.24 -4.64 9.72
C LEU A 189 8.59 -4.84 9.03
N ILE A 190 8.73 -4.30 7.82
CA ILE A 190 9.97 -4.39 7.06
C ILE A 190 10.92 -3.25 7.45
N PRO A 191 12.09 -3.54 8.05
CA PRO A 191 13.06 -2.52 8.39
C PRO A 191 13.83 -2.04 7.16
N GLY A 192 14.17 -0.76 7.15
CA GLY A 192 15.09 -0.16 6.19
C GLY A 192 16.56 -0.30 6.59
N SER A 193 17.44 0.31 5.79
CA SER A 193 18.90 0.24 5.99
C SER A 193 19.39 0.77 7.33
N ASP A 194 18.60 1.60 8.00
CA ASP A 194 18.90 2.18 9.31
C ASP A 194 18.19 1.48 10.48
N GLY A 195 17.45 0.40 10.20
CA GLY A 195 16.67 -0.35 11.19
C GLY A 195 15.31 0.26 11.56
N ARG A 196 14.98 1.46 11.05
CA ARG A 196 13.62 2.04 11.18
C ARG A 196 12.68 1.42 10.15
N LYS A 197 11.38 1.71 10.22
CA LYS A 197 10.41 1.28 9.18
C LYS A 197 10.90 1.75 7.80
N MET A 198 10.90 0.84 6.83
CA MET A 198 11.31 1.16 5.47
C MET A 198 10.38 2.23 4.88
N SER A 199 10.96 3.35 4.44
CA SER A 199 10.25 4.48 3.83
C SER A 199 11.16 5.26 2.89
N LYS A 200 10.62 5.65 1.74
CA LYS A 200 11.31 6.50 0.75
C LYS A 200 11.78 7.83 1.35
N SER A 201 11.01 8.40 2.26
CA SER A 201 11.34 9.68 2.91
C SER A 201 12.59 9.60 3.79
N LEU A 202 13.01 8.40 4.19
CA LEU A 202 14.21 8.16 4.98
C LEU A 202 15.39 7.70 4.13
N ASP A 203 15.22 7.56 2.80
CA ASP A 203 16.22 6.99 1.86
C ASP A 203 16.83 5.66 2.38
N ASN A 204 15.98 4.84 3.00
CA ASN A 204 16.39 3.58 3.62
C ASN A 204 15.80 2.35 2.91
N THR A 205 15.43 2.49 1.63
CA THR A 205 14.66 1.52 0.85
C THR A 205 15.52 0.62 -0.04
N ILE A 206 14.92 -0.48 -0.50
CA ILE A 206 15.42 -1.31 -1.60
C ILE A 206 14.30 -1.39 -2.63
N GLU A 207 14.47 -0.71 -3.77
CA GLU A 207 13.48 -0.66 -4.85
C GLU A 207 13.33 -2.05 -5.52
N LEU A 208 12.11 -2.43 -5.91
CA LEU A 208 11.84 -3.73 -6.54
C LEU A 208 12.53 -3.85 -7.91
N GLY A 209 12.58 -2.74 -8.63
CA GLY A 209 13.19 -2.63 -9.96
C GLY A 209 14.68 -2.35 -9.97
N ALA A 210 15.34 -2.26 -8.80
CA ALA A 210 16.77 -1.99 -8.73
C ALA A 210 17.59 -3.10 -9.40
N ASP A 211 18.64 -2.73 -10.13
CA ASP A 211 19.57 -3.68 -10.70
C ASP A 211 20.36 -4.44 -9.60
N PRO A 212 20.96 -5.60 -9.92
CA PRO A 212 21.67 -6.41 -8.93
C PRO A 212 22.78 -5.68 -8.17
N ASP A 213 23.50 -4.77 -8.82
CA ASP A 213 24.61 -4.05 -8.17
C ASP A 213 24.06 -3.00 -7.21
N THR A 214 22.98 -2.31 -7.59
CA THR A 214 22.25 -1.40 -6.70
C THR A 214 21.68 -2.13 -5.49
N ILE A 215 21.06 -3.31 -5.67
CA ILE A 215 20.55 -4.13 -4.54
C ILE A 215 21.70 -4.50 -3.60
N ARG A 216 22.83 -4.99 -4.13
CA ARG A 216 24.00 -5.34 -3.31
C ARG A 216 24.57 -4.13 -2.57
N ALA A 217 24.63 -2.97 -3.22
CA ALA A 217 25.10 -1.73 -2.60
C ALA A 217 24.16 -1.28 -1.46
N ARG A 218 22.84 -1.30 -1.69
CA ARG A 218 21.84 -0.97 -0.67
C ARG A 218 21.89 -1.94 0.50
N VAL A 219 21.86 -3.26 0.28
CA VAL A 219 21.94 -4.27 1.35
C VAL A 219 23.24 -4.15 2.14
N ARG A 220 24.35 -3.81 1.49
CA ARG A 220 25.64 -3.60 2.16
C ARG A 220 25.59 -2.47 3.19
N SER A 221 24.83 -1.40 2.95
CA SER A 221 24.75 -0.24 3.83
C SER A 221 23.90 -0.46 5.08
N PHE A 222 23.15 -1.57 5.16
CA PHE A 222 22.27 -1.83 6.31
C PHE A 222 23.04 -1.87 7.62
N VAL A 223 22.48 -1.29 8.68
CA VAL A 223 22.94 -1.54 10.04
C VAL A 223 22.68 -3.00 10.41
N THR A 224 23.53 -3.53 11.28
CA THR A 224 23.41 -4.88 11.85
C THR A 224 23.53 -4.80 13.37
N ASP A 225 23.69 -5.93 14.06
CA ASP A 225 23.99 -5.92 15.49
C ASP A 225 25.29 -5.13 15.78
N PRO A 226 25.23 -4.02 16.54
CA PRO A 226 26.39 -3.20 16.84
C PRO A 226 27.43 -3.93 17.72
N MET A 227 27.05 -5.01 18.41
CA MET A 227 27.96 -5.80 19.24
C MET A 227 28.68 -6.91 18.45
N LYS A 228 28.21 -7.25 17.24
CA LYS A 228 28.88 -8.20 16.34
C LYS A 228 29.85 -7.46 15.43
N ILE A 229 31.05 -7.16 15.95
CA ILE A 229 32.03 -6.32 15.27
C ILE A 229 32.75 -7.11 14.15
N ARG A 230 33.03 -8.39 14.37
CA ARG A 230 33.74 -9.25 13.41
C ARG A 230 33.15 -10.66 13.31
N ARG A 231 33.62 -11.41 12.31
CA ARG A 231 33.36 -12.85 12.20
C ARG A 231 33.93 -13.57 13.43
N GLY A 232 33.18 -14.52 13.98
CA GLY A 232 33.48 -15.18 15.25
C GLY A 232 32.81 -14.56 16.47
N ASP A 233 32.44 -13.27 16.45
CA ASP A 233 31.66 -12.68 17.54
C ASP A 233 30.20 -13.17 17.44
N PRO A 234 29.56 -13.61 18.55
CA PRO A 234 28.16 -14.01 18.54
C PRO A 234 27.25 -12.82 18.24
N GLY A 235 26.23 -13.03 17.41
CA GLY A 235 25.24 -12.00 17.06
C GLY A 235 23.87 -12.24 17.71
N ARG A 236 23.05 -11.17 17.68
CA ARG A 236 21.64 -11.18 18.10
C ARG A 236 20.72 -10.97 16.90
N PRO A 237 20.23 -12.05 16.27
CA PRO A 237 19.33 -11.98 15.12
C PRO A 237 18.09 -11.12 15.36
N GLU A 238 17.51 -11.19 16.57
CA GLU A 238 16.28 -10.50 16.96
C GLU A 238 16.32 -8.97 16.87
N ILE A 239 17.50 -8.35 16.89
CA ILE A 239 17.67 -6.89 16.75
C ILE A 239 18.24 -6.49 15.39
N CYS A 240 18.51 -7.45 14.51
CA CYS A 240 19.24 -7.23 13.26
C CYS A 240 18.27 -7.03 12.08
N PRO A 241 18.27 -5.86 11.42
CA PRO A 241 17.41 -5.61 10.25
C PRO A 241 17.62 -6.61 9.10
N ILE A 242 18.86 -7.06 8.89
CA ILE A 242 19.17 -8.08 7.88
C ILE A 242 18.49 -9.41 8.18
N PHE A 243 18.47 -9.83 9.45
CA PHE A 243 17.80 -11.07 9.84
C PHE A 243 16.28 -10.97 9.68
N ALA A 244 15.68 -9.82 10.04
CA ALA A 244 14.27 -9.57 9.80
C ALA A 244 13.89 -9.67 8.31
N LEU A 245 14.75 -9.17 7.41
CA LEU A 245 14.55 -9.31 5.96
C LEU A 245 14.68 -10.77 5.49
N HIS A 246 15.62 -11.55 6.02
CA HIS A 246 15.68 -12.99 5.73
C HIS A 246 14.37 -13.71 6.11
N GLY A 247 13.76 -13.34 7.23
CA GLY A 247 12.46 -13.86 7.67
C GLY A 247 11.31 -13.63 6.68
N THR A 248 11.49 -12.73 5.71
CA THR A 248 10.49 -12.46 4.65
C THR A 248 10.94 -12.97 3.28
N PHE A 249 12.22 -12.84 2.94
CA PHE A 249 12.73 -13.01 1.58
C PHE A 249 13.66 -14.22 1.40
N SER A 250 13.97 -14.95 2.47
CA SER A 250 14.91 -16.08 2.44
C SER A 250 14.43 -17.23 3.32
N LEU A 251 13.15 -17.58 3.23
CA LEU A 251 12.46 -18.51 4.16
C LEU A 251 13.21 -19.84 4.35
N ASP A 252 13.78 -20.39 3.29
CA ASP A 252 14.52 -21.67 3.33
C ASP A 252 15.85 -21.59 4.09
N ASP A 253 16.41 -20.38 4.25
CA ASP A 253 17.71 -20.13 4.88
C ASP A 253 17.62 -19.58 6.31
N VAL A 254 16.43 -19.16 6.77
CA VAL A 254 16.27 -18.42 8.03
C VAL A 254 16.87 -19.16 9.22
N ALA A 255 16.54 -20.45 9.39
CA ALA A 255 17.02 -21.26 10.51
C ALA A 255 18.56 -21.39 10.51
N ARG A 256 19.17 -21.55 9.33
CA ARG A 256 20.62 -21.62 9.17
C ARG A 256 21.27 -20.27 9.48
N VAL A 257 20.72 -19.18 8.95
CA VAL A 257 21.21 -17.81 9.21
C VAL A 257 21.12 -17.50 10.70
N GLU A 258 20.03 -17.88 11.36
CA GLU A 258 19.88 -17.67 12.80
C GLU A 258 20.97 -18.40 13.59
N ALA A 259 21.09 -19.71 13.38
CA ALA A 259 22.04 -20.55 14.11
C ALA A 259 23.49 -20.06 13.92
N THR A 260 23.89 -19.79 12.69
CA THR A 260 25.26 -19.36 12.34
C THR A 260 25.55 -17.91 12.73
N CYS A 261 24.53 -17.05 12.82
CA CYS A 261 24.67 -15.70 13.38
C CYS A 261 24.89 -15.76 14.90
N ARG A 262 24.10 -16.58 15.62
CA ARG A 262 24.21 -16.74 17.08
C ARG A 262 25.57 -17.31 17.50
N THR A 263 26.13 -18.26 16.76
CA THR A 263 27.48 -18.79 17.02
C THR A 263 28.60 -17.86 16.56
N GLY A 264 28.28 -16.87 15.72
CA GLY A 264 29.25 -15.97 15.11
C GLY A 264 29.97 -16.53 13.88
N GLU A 265 29.69 -17.77 13.49
CA GLU A 265 30.26 -18.46 12.34
C GLU A 265 30.05 -17.69 11.03
N LEU A 266 28.85 -17.15 10.85
CA LEU A 266 28.49 -16.31 9.71
C LEU A 266 28.88 -14.85 9.99
N GLY A 267 29.69 -14.27 9.10
CA GLY A 267 30.02 -12.84 9.14
C GLY A 267 28.84 -11.98 8.64
N CYS A 268 28.71 -10.76 9.15
CA CYS A 268 27.64 -9.84 8.71
C CYS A 268 27.72 -9.50 7.22
N VAL A 269 28.93 -9.45 6.65
CA VAL A 269 29.14 -9.22 5.22
C VAL A 269 28.60 -10.39 4.39
N ASP A 270 28.93 -11.63 4.77
CA ASP A 270 28.48 -12.84 4.08
C ASP A 270 26.96 -13.00 4.19
N CYS A 271 26.39 -12.71 5.37
CA CYS A 271 24.95 -12.68 5.61
C CYS A 271 24.22 -11.68 4.70
N LYS A 272 24.77 -10.46 4.58
CA LYS A 272 24.25 -9.44 3.65
C LYS A 272 24.33 -9.86 2.19
N SER A 273 25.44 -10.48 1.77
CA SER A 273 25.58 -10.98 0.40
C SER A 273 24.53 -12.04 0.09
N LEU A 274 24.31 -12.98 1.02
CA LEU A 274 23.27 -14.00 0.90
C LEU A 274 21.87 -13.38 0.74
N LEU A 275 21.51 -12.39 1.58
CA LEU A 275 20.23 -11.69 1.45
C LEU A 275 20.11 -10.99 0.09
N ALA A 276 21.17 -10.32 -0.37
CA ALA A 276 21.16 -9.63 -1.64
C ALA A 276 20.91 -10.60 -2.80
N ASP A 277 21.54 -11.78 -2.80
CA ASP A 277 21.33 -12.79 -3.82
C ASP A 277 19.88 -13.31 -3.82
N HIS A 278 19.30 -13.57 -2.64
CA HIS A 278 17.86 -13.92 -2.52
C HIS A 278 16.93 -12.84 -3.06
N LEU A 279 17.19 -11.56 -2.75
CA LEU A 279 16.39 -10.45 -3.27
C LEU A 279 16.53 -10.31 -4.79
N ILE A 280 17.75 -10.49 -5.32
CA ILE A 280 18.01 -10.45 -6.76
C ILE A 280 17.19 -11.55 -7.43
N GLU A 281 17.31 -12.80 -7.01
CA GLU A 281 16.57 -13.93 -7.57
C GLU A 281 15.06 -13.71 -7.46
N ARG A 282 14.58 -13.33 -6.27
CA ARG A 282 13.14 -13.14 -6.00
C ARG A 282 12.48 -12.13 -6.93
N PHE A 283 13.17 -11.04 -7.25
CA PHE A 283 12.65 -9.95 -8.09
C PHE A 283 13.16 -9.96 -9.53
N GLU A 284 13.82 -11.04 -9.98
CA GLU A 284 14.27 -11.17 -11.37
C GLU A 284 13.12 -11.08 -12.37
N GLY A 285 12.10 -11.92 -12.21
CA GLY A 285 10.92 -11.87 -13.08
C GLY A 285 10.17 -10.53 -13.00
N PHE A 286 10.23 -9.82 -11.86
CA PHE A 286 9.70 -8.46 -11.77
C PHE A 286 10.47 -7.52 -12.69
N ARG A 287 11.81 -7.51 -12.63
CA ARG A 287 12.67 -6.63 -13.43
C ARG A 287 12.52 -6.91 -14.93
N GLU A 288 12.48 -8.18 -15.31
CA GLU A 288 12.28 -8.58 -16.71
C GLU A 288 10.94 -8.09 -17.24
N ARG A 289 9.83 -8.36 -16.53
CA ARG A 289 8.50 -7.86 -16.92
C ARG A 289 8.48 -6.34 -16.96
N ARG A 290 9.05 -5.68 -15.95
CA ARG A 290 9.05 -4.22 -15.85
C ARG A 290 9.80 -3.54 -17.00
N ALA A 291 10.89 -4.15 -17.49
CA ALA A 291 11.66 -3.68 -18.63
C ALA A 291 10.83 -3.78 -19.93
N VAL A 292 10.14 -4.90 -20.14
CA VAL A 292 9.25 -5.08 -21.31
C VAL A 292 8.08 -4.11 -21.27
N LEU A 293 7.39 -4.02 -20.12
CA LEU A 293 6.24 -3.13 -19.94
C LEU A 293 6.62 -1.66 -20.09
N GLY A 294 7.81 -1.25 -19.61
CA GLY A 294 8.33 0.10 -19.76
C GLY A 294 8.67 0.49 -21.21
N GLY A 295 8.85 -0.48 -22.09
CA GLY A 295 9.04 -0.26 -23.52
C GLY A 295 7.73 -0.16 -24.31
N THR A 296 6.57 -0.31 -23.66
CA THR A 296 5.24 -0.30 -24.30
C THR A 296 4.56 1.06 -24.08
N PRO A 297 4.51 1.94 -25.11
CA PRO A 297 3.91 3.26 -24.96
C PRO A 297 2.44 3.19 -24.53
N ASP A 298 2.00 4.14 -23.72
CA ASP A 298 0.60 4.33 -23.29
C ASP A 298 -0.06 3.17 -22.53
N LEU A 299 0.63 2.05 -22.31
CA LEU A 299 0.09 0.87 -21.62
C LEU A 299 -0.58 1.20 -20.28
N ALA A 300 0.06 2.04 -19.46
CA ALA A 300 -0.52 2.44 -18.17
C ALA A 300 -1.85 3.19 -18.34
N LYS A 301 -1.99 4.02 -19.38
CA LYS A 301 -3.22 4.76 -19.67
C LYS A 301 -4.32 3.82 -20.16
N GLU A 302 -3.98 2.87 -21.03
CA GLU A 302 -4.92 1.87 -21.56
C GLU A 302 -5.48 0.98 -20.44
N VAL A 303 -4.61 0.51 -19.55
CA VAL A 303 -5.01 -0.30 -18.38
C VAL A 303 -5.95 0.49 -17.47
N LEU A 304 -5.62 1.75 -17.16
CA LEU A 304 -6.48 2.60 -16.33
C LEU A 304 -7.81 2.93 -17.02
N ALA A 305 -7.82 3.11 -18.35
CA ALA A 305 -9.05 3.35 -19.11
C ALA A 305 -9.98 2.13 -19.07
N SER A 306 -9.44 0.93 -19.28
CA SER A 306 -10.19 -0.33 -19.15
C SER A 306 -10.74 -0.53 -17.74
N GLY A 307 -9.92 -0.28 -16.70
CA GLY A 307 -10.39 -0.34 -15.32
C GLY A 307 -11.48 0.71 -15.02
N LEU A 308 -11.38 1.90 -15.60
CA LEU A 308 -12.37 2.96 -15.46
C LEU A 308 -13.73 2.57 -16.06
N GLU A 309 -13.73 1.93 -17.23
CA GLU A 309 -14.96 1.42 -17.87
C GLU A 309 -15.66 0.38 -16.99
N ARG A 310 -14.90 -0.43 -16.25
CA ARG A 310 -15.43 -1.47 -15.36
C ARG A 310 -15.91 -0.92 -14.02
N VAL A 311 -15.21 0.05 -13.42
CA VAL A 311 -15.55 0.59 -12.10
C VAL A 311 -16.61 1.71 -12.15
N ARG A 312 -16.69 2.46 -13.25
CA ARG A 312 -17.60 3.62 -13.37
C ARG A 312 -19.08 3.23 -13.19
N PRO A 313 -19.61 2.15 -13.79
CA PRO A 313 -20.99 1.74 -13.56
C PRO A 313 -21.29 1.46 -12.09
N ILE A 314 -20.37 0.78 -11.39
CA ILE A 314 -20.50 0.46 -9.96
C ILE A 314 -20.51 1.76 -9.13
N ALA A 315 -19.58 2.68 -9.40
CA ALA A 315 -19.55 3.96 -8.70
C ALA A 315 -20.79 4.82 -8.96
N THR A 316 -21.35 4.75 -10.17
CA THR A 316 -22.60 5.43 -10.54
C THR A 316 -23.79 4.82 -9.79
N GLU A 317 -23.90 3.50 -9.74
CA GLU A 317 -24.95 2.82 -8.97
C GLU A 317 -24.91 3.23 -7.49
N THR A 318 -23.72 3.24 -6.89
CA THR A 318 -23.56 3.65 -5.49
C THR A 318 -24.00 5.09 -5.26
N ILE A 319 -23.60 6.04 -6.13
CA ILE A 319 -23.96 7.45 -5.92
C ILE A 319 -25.46 7.70 -6.17
N GLU A 320 -26.08 7.00 -7.12
CA GLU A 320 -27.52 7.06 -7.36
C GLU A 320 -28.29 6.56 -6.12
N ALA A 321 -27.91 5.40 -5.56
CA ALA A 321 -28.52 4.88 -4.34
C ALA A 321 -28.36 5.84 -3.14
N VAL A 322 -27.19 6.47 -2.99
CA VAL A 322 -26.94 7.49 -1.97
C VAL A 322 -27.84 8.72 -2.17
N ARG A 323 -27.94 9.23 -3.40
CA ARG A 323 -28.80 10.39 -3.73
C ARG A 323 -30.27 10.11 -3.47
N ALA A 324 -30.76 8.93 -3.86
CA ALA A 324 -32.12 8.49 -3.60
C ALA A 324 -32.41 8.46 -2.08
N ALA A 325 -31.52 7.85 -1.30
CA ALA A 325 -31.65 7.75 0.16
C ALA A 325 -31.64 9.12 0.85
N MET A 326 -30.87 10.06 0.32
CA MET A 326 -30.80 11.45 0.79
C MET A 326 -31.86 12.37 0.18
N ARG A 327 -32.73 11.87 -0.70
CA ARG A 327 -33.83 12.60 -1.37
C ARG A 327 -33.37 13.75 -2.27
N PHE A 328 -32.27 13.58 -2.98
CA PHE A 328 -31.81 14.51 -4.02
C PHE A 328 -32.45 14.27 -5.40
N GLU A 329 -33.18 13.16 -5.57
CA GLU A 329 -33.97 12.86 -6.75
C GLU A 329 -35.30 13.64 -6.70
N GLY A 330 -35.24 14.93 -7.05
CA GLY A 330 -36.39 15.84 -7.13
C GLY A 330 -36.33 16.73 -8.36
#